data_AF-A0A522EVM1-F1
#
_entry.id   AF-A0A522EVM1-F1
#
_cell.length_a   1.000
_cell.length_b   1.000
_cell.length_c   1.000
_cell.angle_alpha   90.00
_cell.angle_beta   90.00
_cell.angle_gamma   90.00
#
_symmetry.space_group_name_H-M   'P 1'
#
loop_
_entity.id
_entity.type
_entity.pdbx_description
1 polymer ?
#
loop_
_entity_poly.entity_id
_entity_poly.type
_entity_poly.pdbx_seq_one_letter_code
_entity_poly.pdbx_strand_id
1 'polypeptide(L)'
;DVVMIGEIRDFETAEIAVQASLTGHLVLSTLHTNTALGALTRLIDIGVESFLLSSSVIGLIAQRLVRKLCSQCKTPHQLRDDEKELMGLSVDTDISQVFEPKGCDFCNHLGYKGRTGIYEIITIDENLRGMIHRQESIQAIEEYIRPTTPSIREDGFKRVLAGDTSLAEILRVTTEN
;
A
#
# COMPACT_ATOMS: atom_id res chain seq x y z
N ASP A 1 -3.22 9.10 -25.24
CA ASP A 1 -2.05 8.21 -25.33
C ASP A 1 -1.57 7.78 -23.94
N VAL A 2 -1.00 6.57 -23.84
CA VAL A 2 -0.53 5.96 -22.58
C VAL A 2 0.90 5.47 -22.76
N VAL A 3 1.77 5.78 -21.81
CA VAL A 3 3.18 5.35 -21.77
C VAL A 3 3.38 4.52 -20.52
N MET A 4 4.03 3.36 -20.65
CA MET A 4 4.43 2.52 -19.51
C MET A 4 5.94 2.42 -19.47
N ILE A 5 6.52 2.86 -18.36
CA ILE A 5 7.94 2.75 -18.05
C ILE A 5 8.05 1.66 -16.99
N GLY A 6 8.84 0.63 -17.24
CA GLY A 6 8.90 -0.53 -16.35
C GLY A 6 9.25 -0.13 -14.91
N GLU A 7 10.25 0.72 -14.75
CA GLU A 7 10.74 1.24 -13.48
C GLU A 7 11.52 2.55 -13.68
N ILE A 8 11.51 3.43 -12.69
CA ILE A 8 12.39 4.62 -12.65
C ILE A 8 13.54 4.33 -11.68
N ARG A 9 14.76 4.19 -12.22
CA ARG A 9 15.98 3.93 -11.44
C ARG A 9 16.88 5.15 -11.26
N ASP A 10 16.87 6.04 -12.24
CA ASP A 10 17.78 7.16 -12.38
C ASP A 10 17.05 8.44 -12.79
N PHE A 11 17.79 9.55 -12.76
CA PHE A 11 17.28 10.88 -13.06
C PHE A 11 16.80 11.01 -14.49
N GLU A 12 17.56 10.49 -15.45
CA GLU A 12 17.24 10.56 -16.88
C GLU A 12 15.88 9.90 -17.17
N THR A 13 15.65 8.70 -16.64
CA THR A 13 14.36 8.01 -16.80
C THR A 13 13.22 8.77 -16.12
N ALA A 14 13.47 9.33 -14.92
CA ALA A 14 12.48 10.11 -14.20
C ALA A 14 12.09 11.39 -14.96
N GLU A 15 13.07 12.10 -15.51
CA GLU A 15 12.89 13.32 -16.29
C GLU A 15 12.04 13.06 -17.53
N ILE A 16 12.36 12.01 -18.29
CA ILE A 16 11.57 11.61 -19.47
C ILE A 16 10.12 11.30 -19.09
N ALA A 17 9.91 10.57 -17.98
CA ALA A 17 8.57 10.24 -17.48
C ALA A 17 7.76 11.50 -17.16
N VAL A 18 8.38 12.45 -16.45
CA VAL A 18 7.75 13.72 -16.08
C VAL A 18 7.43 14.55 -17.32
N GLN A 19 8.37 14.71 -18.26
CA GLN A 19 8.13 15.46 -19.49
C GLN A 19 7.02 14.86 -20.35
N ALA A 20 6.97 13.53 -20.47
CA ALA A 20 5.88 12.84 -21.16
C ALA A 20 4.52 13.13 -20.51
N SER A 21 4.47 13.16 -19.17
CA SER A 21 3.23 13.48 -18.45
C SER A 21 2.78 14.94 -18.64
N LEU A 22 3.72 15.90 -18.63
CA LEU A 22 3.43 17.33 -18.84
C LEU A 22 2.99 17.66 -20.27
N THR A 23 3.32 16.78 -21.22
CA THR A 23 2.87 16.88 -22.63
C THR A 23 1.55 16.16 -22.89
N GLY A 24 0.83 15.71 -21.85
CA GLY A 24 -0.53 15.18 -21.94
C GLY A 24 -0.63 13.66 -22.07
N HIS A 25 0.44 12.91 -21.83
CA HIS A 25 0.41 11.45 -21.80
C HIS A 25 0.10 10.93 -20.40
N LEU A 26 -0.71 9.88 -20.30
CA LEU A 26 -0.79 9.11 -19.04
C LEU A 26 0.48 8.26 -18.92
N VAL A 27 1.28 8.50 -17.89
CA VAL A 27 2.51 7.76 -17.63
C VAL A 27 2.31 6.84 -16.43
N LEU A 28 2.55 5.55 -16.62
CA LEU A 28 2.59 4.54 -15.56
C LEU A 28 4.03 4.08 -15.36
N SER A 29 4.50 4.09 -14.12
CA SER A 29 5.82 3.58 -13.78
C SER A 29 5.85 2.94 -12.41
N THR A 30 6.94 2.24 -12.10
CA THR A 30 7.17 1.63 -10.79
C THR A 30 8.41 2.20 -10.12
N LEU A 31 8.38 2.24 -8.79
CA LEU A 31 9.52 2.55 -7.93
C LEU A 31 9.60 1.51 -6.81
N HIS A 32 10.82 1.27 -6.33
CA HIS A 32 11.06 0.42 -5.18
C HIS A 32 11.06 1.24 -3.90
N THR A 33 9.87 1.43 -3.31
CA THR A 33 9.69 2.13 -2.03
C THR A 33 8.81 1.34 -1.08
N ASN A 34 8.99 1.56 0.23
CA ASN A 34 8.26 0.83 1.26
C ASN A 34 6.82 1.35 1.46
N THR A 35 6.58 2.62 1.10
CA THR A 35 5.30 3.33 1.24
C THR A 35 4.97 4.09 -0.04
N ALA A 36 3.71 4.49 -0.20
CA ALA A 36 3.27 5.28 -1.35
C ALA A 36 3.92 6.67 -1.34
N LEU A 37 3.93 7.36 -0.18
CA LEU A 37 4.59 8.66 -0.03
C LEU A 37 6.11 8.58 -0.21
N GLY A 38 6.74 7.45 0.12
CA GLY A 38 8.16 7.23 -0.12
C GLY A 38 8.55 7.34 -1.61
N ALA A 39 7.61 7.13 -2.54
CA ALA A 39 7.84 7.34 -3.96
C ALA A 39 8.10 8.82 -4.29
N LEU A 40 7.44 9.76 -3.60
CA LEU A 40 7.71 11.20 -3.75
C LEU A 40 9.11 11.54 -3.29
N THR A 41 9.48 11.08 -2.08
CA THR A 41 10.83 11.27 -1.54
C THR A 41 11.88 10.69 -2.48
N ARG A 42 11.65 9.47 -3.00
CA ARG A 42 12.59 8.82 -3.91
C ARG A 42 12.78 9.58 -5.22
N LEU A 43 11.73 10.16 -5.79
CA LEU A 43 11.84 10.98 -7.00
C LEU A 43 12.61 12.27 -6.73
N ILE A 44 12.40 12.90 -5.57
CA ILE A 44 13.16 14.08 -5.15
C ILE A 44 14.65 13.72 -4.95
N ASP A 45 14.94 12.61 -4.27
CA ASP A 45 16.32 12.14 -4.02
C ASP A 45 17.07 11.79 -5.31
N ILE A 46 16.35 11.33 -6.34
CA ILE A 46 16.90 11.09 -7.67
C ILE A 46 17.19 12.41 -8.42
N GLY A 47 16.57 13.52 -8.01
CA GLY A 47 16.84 14.86 -8.56
C GLY A 47 15.63 15.54 -9.21
N VAL A 48 14.43 14.93 -9.18
CA VAL A 48 13.24 15.54 -9.76
C VAL A 48 12.76 16.70 -8.88
N GLU A 49 12.60 17.87 -9.48
CA GLU A 49 12.17 19.07 -8.77
C GLU A 49 10.72 18.95 -8.27
N SER A 50 10.46 19.40 -7.03
CA SER A 50 9.17 19.19 -6.37
C SER A 50 8.00 19.86 -7.09
N PHE A 51 8.22 20.99 -7.79
CA PHE A 51 7.16 21.63 -8.56
C PHE A 51 6.75 20.78 -9.78
N LEU A 52 7.69 20.06 -10.40
CA LEU A 52 7.37 19.12 -11.48
C LEU A 52 6.50 17.99 -10.93
N LEU A 53 6.90 17.39 -9.80
CA LEU A 53 6.10 16.36 -9.14
C LEU A 53 4.70 16.83 -8.77
N SER A 54 4.57 18.05 -8.24
CA SER A 54 3.26 18.61 -7.87
C SER A 54 2.32 18.80 -9.06
N SER A 55 2.87 18.96 -10.27
CA SER A 55 2.08 19.14 -11.50
C SER A 55 1.85 17.82 -12.25
N SER A 56 2.82 16.89 -12.22
CA SER A 56 2.79 15.63 -12.99
C SER A 56 2.14 14.45 -12.26
N VAL A 57 2.32 14.31 -10.95
CA VAL A 57 1.84 13.14 -10.21
C VAL A 57 0.35 13.27 -9.92
N ILE A 58 -0.43 12.29 -10.37
CA ILE A 58 -1.89 12.24 -10.17
C ILE A 58 -2.31 11.20 -9.12
N GLY A 59 -1.45 10.22 -8.85
CA GLY A 59 -1.70 9.19 -7.85
C GLY A 59 -0.48 8.35 -7.54
N LEU A 60 -0.46 7.76 -6.35
CA LEU A 60 0.58 6.88 -5.85
C LEU A 60 -0.07 5.60 -5.35
N ILE A 61 0.53 4.45 -5.65
CA ILE A 61 0.04 3.14 -5.22
C ILE A 61 1.18 2.38 -4.58
N ALA A 62 1.03 2.04 -3.29
CA ALA A 62 1.85 1.03 -2.66
C ALA A 62 1.10 -0.30 -2.64
N GLN A 63 1.82 -1.38 -2.98
CA GLN A 63 1.27 -2.73 -3.05
C GLN A 63 2.19 -3.70 -2.30
N ARG A 64 1.61 -4.58 -1.49
CA ARG A 64 2.29 -5.76 -0.96
C ARG A 64 1.49 -7.01 -1.29
N LEU A 65 2.15 -8.15 -1.43
CA LEU A 65 1.48 -9.44 -1.62
C LEU A 65 1.43 -10.19 -0.30
N VAL A 66 0.22 -10.61 0.07
CA VAL A 66 -0.03 -11.47 1.23
C VAL A 66 -0.44 -12.85 0.78
N ARG A 67 0.00 -13.87 1.53
CA ARG A 67 -0.44 -15.24 1.29
C ARG A 67 -1.92 -15.41 1.67
N LYS A 68 -2.69 -16.09 0.84
CA LYS A 68 -4.09 -16.41 1.15
C LYS A 68 -4.17 -17.63 2.06
N LEU A 69 -5.03 -17.59 3.07
CA LEU A 69 -5.30 -18.75 3.92
C LEU A 69 -5.79 -19.93 3.06
N CYS A 70 -5.32 -21.13 3.41
CA CYS A 70 -5.76 -22.34 2.73
C CYS A 70 -7.24 -22.58 3.00
N SER A 71 -8.05 -22.68 1.94
CA SER A 71 -9.50 -22.88 2.04
C SER A 71 -9.90 -24.23 2.64
N GLN A 72 -9.01 -25.22 2.65
CA GLN A 72 -9.31 -26.57 3.17
C GLN A 72 -8.94 -26.77 4.65
N CYS A 73 -8.08 -25.91 5.21
CA CYS A 73 -7.57 -26.15 6.56
C CYS A 73 -7.54 -24.92 7.47
N LYS A 74 -7.94 -23.73 7.02
CA LYS A 74 -8.02 -22.57 7.90
C LYS A 74 -8.94 -22.85 9.09
N THR A 75 -8.55 -22.41 10.29
CA THR A 75 -9.32 -22.60 11.53
C THR A 75 -9.76 -21.28 12.12
N PRO A 76 -10.93 -21.19 12.77
CA PRO A 76 -11.37 -19.95 13.41
C PRO A 76 -10.33 -19.45 14.41
N HIS A 77 -10.05 -18.16 14.38
CA HIS A 77 -9.14 -17.50 15.32
C HIS A 77 -9.91 -16.51 16.19
N GLN A 78 -9.85 -16.70 17.50
CA GLN A 78 -10.44 -15.76 18.44
C GLN A 78 -9.45 -14.63 18.70
N LEU A 79 -9.74 -13.44 18.17
CA LEU A 79 -8.91 -12.27 18.38
C LEU A 79 -8.81 -11.94 19.88
N ARG A 80 -7.57 -11.80 20.34
CA ARG A 80 -7.27 -11.28 21.68
C ARG A 80 -7.53 -9.77 21.74
N ASP A 81 -7.62 -9.21 22.94
CA ASP A 81 -7.94 -7.78 23.10
C ASP A 81 -6.81 -6.88 22.57
N ASP A 82 -5.54 -7.29 22.71
CA ASP A 82 -4.39 -6.60 22.11
C ASP A 82 -4.44 -6.61 20.57
N GLU A 83 -4.93 -7.70 19.97
CA GLU A 83 -5.10 -7.80 18.52
C GLU A 83 -6.23 -6.90 18.01
N LYS A 84 -7.34 -6.82 18.76
CA LYS A 84 -8.46 -5.92 18.43
C LYS A 84 -8.04 -4.45 18.52
N GLU A 85 -7.28 -4.10 19.57
CA GLU A 85 -6.73 -2.75 19.76
C GLU A 85 -5.76 -2.40 18.63
N LEU A 86 -4.81 -3.29 18.31
CA LEU A 86 -3.87 -3.13 17.20
C LEU A 86 -4.57 -2.91 15.86
N MET A 87 -5.69 -3.61 15.65
CA MET A 87 -6.50 -3.51 14.43
C MET A 87 -7.45 -2.31 14.44
N GLY A 88 -7.57 -1.57 15.55
CA GLY A 88 -8.49 -0.44 15.68
C GLY A 88 -9.96 -0.83 15.55
N LEU A 89 -10.33 -2.04 15.96
CA LEU A 89 -11.70 -2.55 15.77
C LEU A 89 -12.69 -1.88 16.73
N SER A 90 -13.87 -1.53 16.22
CA SER A 90 -15.00 -1.13 17.05
C SER A 90 -15.68 -2.36 17.68
N VAL A 91 -16.43 -2.15 18.77
CA VAL A 91 -17.16 -3.22 19.48
C VAL A 91 -18.14 -3.96 18.57
N ASP A 92 -18.72 -3.26 17.58
CA ASP A 92 -19.70 -3.81 16.65
C ASP A 92 -19.08 -4.46 15.40
N THR A 93 -17.75 -4.52 15.31
CA THR A 93 -17.08 -5.12 14.15
C THR A 93 -17.34 -6.64 14.11
N ASP A 94 -17.81 -7.14 12.96
CA ASP A 94 -17.96 -8.58 12.74
C ASP A 94 -16.57 -9.25 12.63
N ILE A 95 -16.26 -10.08 13.62
CA ILE A 95 -15.02 -10.88 13.68
C ILE A 95 -15.26 -12.38 13.47
N SER A 96 -16.47 -12.77 13.03
CA SER A 96 -16.85 -14.19 12.86
C SER A 96 -16.07 -14.92 11.78
N GLN A 97 -15.48 -14.17 10.84
CA GLN A 97 -14.72 -14.68 9.71
C GLN A 97 -13.20 -14.53 9.88
N VAL A 98 -12.71 -14.34 11.10
CA VAL A 98 -11.27 -14.30 11.37
C VAL A 98 -10.73 -15.72 11.52
N PHE A 99 -9.65 -16.02 10.79
CA PHE A 99 -9.05 -17.36 10.72
C PHE A 99 -7.52 -17.32 10.85
N GLU A 100 -6.94 -18.46 11.20
CA GLU A 100 -5.50 -18.69 11.29
C GLU A 100 -5.05 -19.90 10.42
N PRO A 101 -3.76 -19.97 10.04
CA PRO A 101 -3.23 -21.09 9.26
C PRO A 101 -3.03 -22.35 10.11
N LYS A 102 -3.51 -23.52 9.62
CA LYS A 102 -3.27 -24.83 10.25
C LYS A 102 -2.25 -25.70 9.51
N GLY A 103 -2.35 -25.77 8.18
CA GLY A 103 -1.58 -26.70 7.35
C GLY A 103 -2.31 -28.01 7.05
N CYS A 104 -2.21 -28.47 5.79
CA CYS A 104 -2.71 -29.76 5.30
C CYS A 104 -1.99 -30.12 3.98
N ASP A 105 -2.17 -31.34 3.49
CA ASP A 105 -1.54 -31.81 2.24
C ASP A 105 -1.86 -30.91 1.04
N PHE A 106 -3.08 -30.39 0.95
CA PHE A 106 -3.49 -29.50 -0.15
C PHE A 106 -2.68 -28.20 -0.24
N CYS A 107 -2.16 -27.72 0.89
CA CYS A 107 -1.29 -26.55 0.96
C CYS A 107 0.16 -26.90 1.30
N ASN A 108 0.57 -28.17 1.12
CA ASN A 108 1.91 -28.66 1.47
C ASN A 108 2.30 -28.32 2.92
N HIS A 109 1.34 -28.44 3.85
CA HIS A 109 1.48 -28.10 5.27
C HIS A 109 1.86 -26.64 5.57
N LEU A 110 1.74 -25.71 4.62
CA LEU A 110 2.08 -24.29 4.83
C LEU A 110 0.97 -23.50 5.53
N GLY A 111 -0.29 -23.96 5.45
CA GLY A 111 -1.46 -23.23 5.93
C GLY A 111 -1.96 -22.13 5.01
N TYR A 112 -1.26 -21.88 3.90
CA TYR A 112 -1.60 -20.88 2.89
C TYR A 112 -1.58 -21.48 1.48
N LYS A 113 -2.42 -20.96 0.57
CA LYS A 113 -2.39 -21.33 -0.85
C LYS A 113 -2.83 -20.17 -1.73
N GLY A 114 -1.93 -19.71 -2.61
CA GLY A 114 -2.14 -18.52 -3.42
C GLY A 114 -1.79 -17.23 -2.69
N ARG A 115 -1.95 -16.10 -3.38
CA ARG A 115 -1.62 -14.76 -2.88
C ARG A 115 -2.70 -13.77 -3.31
N THR A 116 -2.81 -12.67 -2.59
CA THR A 116 -3.60 -11.50 -2.98
C THR A 116 -2.83 -10.22 -2.64
N GLY A 117 -3.14 -9.13 -3.34
CA GLY A 117 -2.54 -7.82 -3.05
C GLY A 117 -3.22 -7.13 -1.87
N ILE A 118 -2.48 -6.35 -1.10
CA ILE A 118 -3.00 -5.29 -0.23
C ILE A 118 -2.46 -3.96 -0.73
N TYR A 119 -3.25 -2.91 -0.58
CA TYR A 119 -3.01 -1.65 -1.27
C TYR A 119 -3.14 -0.44 -0.35
N GLU A 120 -2.28 0.55 -0.60
CA GLU A 120 -2.50 1.93 -0.21
C GLU A 120 -2.55 2.74 -1.52
N ILE A 121 -3.61 3.52 -1.71
CA ILE A 121 -3.84 4.30 -2.93
C ILE A 121 -4.05 5.75 -2.51
N ILE A 122 -3.09 6.61 -2.86
CA ILE A 122 -3.12 8.04 -2.57
C ILE A 122 -3.43 8.77 -3.88
N THR A 123 -4.56 9.47 -3.93
CA THR A 123 -4.89 10.38 -5.03
C THR A 123 -4.37 11.77 -4.73
N ILE A 124 -3.73 12.43 -5.71
CA ILE A 124 -3.15 13.77 -5.52
C ILE A 124 -4.21 14.85 -5.80
N ASP A 125 -4.81 15.39 -4.75
CA ASP A 125 -5.71 16.54 -4.81
C ASP A 125 -4.95 17.89 -4.78
N GLU A 126 -5.67 19.00 -4.94
CA GLU A 126 -5.05 20.34 -4.99
C GLU A 126 -4.30 20.74 -3.70
N ASN A 127 -4.78 20.32 -2.53
CA ASN A 127 -4.08 20.60 -1.27
C ASN A 127 -2.75 19.83 -1.23
N LEU A 128 -2.78 18.55 -1.58
CA LEU A 128 -1.61 17.69 -1.61
C LEU A 128 -0.60 18.16 -2.67
N ARG A 129 -1.05 18.64 -3.84
CA ARG A 129 -0.18 19.33 -4.81
C ARG A 129 0.53 20.51 -4.16
N GLY A 130 -0.20 21.35 -3.43
CA GLY A 130 0.36 22.48 -2.69
C GLY A 130 1.39 22.07 -1.65
N MET A 131 1.12 21.01 -0.89
CA MET A 131 2.05 20.46 0.11
C MET A 131 3.33 19.93 -0.54
N ILE A 132 3.22 19.19 -1.66
CA ILE A 132 4.36 18.70 -2.44
C ILE A 132 5.20 19.87 -2.97
N HIS A 133 4.55 20.88 -3.54
CA HIS A 133 5.23 22.07 -4.07
C HIS A 133 6.01 22.82 -2.98
N ARG A 134 5.43 22.95 -1.77
CA ARG A 134 6.07 23.58 -0.61
C ARG A 134 7.09 22.68 0.11
N GLN A 135 7.25 21.43 -0.34
CA GLN A 135 8.08 20.42 0.32
C GLN A 135 7.73 20.25 1.80
N GLU A 136 6.43 20.17 2.11
CA GLU A 136 6.00 19.86 3.46
C GLU A 136 6.49 18.48 3.91
N SER A 137 6.61 18.30 5.23
CA SER A 137 7.10 17.05 5.78
C SER A 137 6.17 15.88 5.42
N ILE A 138 6.75 14.69 5.27
CA ILE A 138 5.97 13.48 5.02
C ILE A 138 4.96 13.24 6.15
N GLN A 139 5.29 13.61 7.39
CA GLN A 139 4.39 13.54 8.53
C GLN A 139 3.17 14.43 8.35
N ALA A 140 3.33 15.69 7.90
CA ALA A 140 2.22 16.59 7.66
C ALA A 140 1.31 16.08 6.51
N ILE A 141 1.92 15.58 5.43
CA ILE A 141 1.19 14.96 4.32
C ILE A 141 0.42 13.72 4.81
N GLU A 142 1.05 12.89 5.63
CA GLU A 142 0.43 11.71 6.21
C GLU A 142 -0.78 12.11 7.08
N GLU A 143 -0.63 13.04 8.02
CA GLU A 143 -1.72 13.56 8.83
C GLU A 143 -2.91 14.07 7.99
N TYR A 144 -2.63 14.70 6.84
CA TYR A 144 -3.65 15.18 5.92
C TYR A 144 -4.43 14.03 5.23
N ILE A 145 -3.74 13.00 4.75
CA ILE A 145 -4.39 11.94 3.93
C ILE A 145 -5.06 10.84 4.76
N ARG A 146 -4.59 10.56 5.99
CA ARG A 146 -5.06 9.40 6.77
C ARG A 146 -6.56 9.38 7.07
N PRO A 147 -7.25 10.51 7.32
CA PRO A 147 -8.70 10.49 7.53
C PRO A 147 -9.52 9.95 6.34
N THR A 148 -8.99 10.01 5.11
CA THR A 148 -9.70 9.63 3.89
C THR A 148 -9.04 8.48 3.13
N THR A 149 -7.76 8.22 3.41
CA THR A 149 -6.94 7.26 2.69
C THR A 149 -6.49 6.14 3.63
N PRO A 150 -7.10 4.94 3.52
CA PRO A 150 -6.66 3.77 4.27
C PRO A 150 -5.21 3.46 3.97
N SER A 151 -4.44 3.24 5.02
CA SER A 151 -3.09 2.68 4.95
C SER A 151 -3.12 1.25 4.42
N ILE A 152 -1.96 0.78 3.97
CA ILE A 152 -1.79 -0.60 3.48
C ILE A 152 -2.10 -1.64 4.56
N ARG A 153 -1.87 -1.29 5.83
CA ARG A 153 -2.15 -2.17 6.97
C ARG A 153 -3.65 -2.26 7.24
N GLU A 154 -4.38 -1.15 7.13
CA GLU A 154 -5.84 -1.13 7.27
C GLU A 154 -6.53 -1.92 6.14
N ASP A 155 -6.05 -1.83 4.89
CA ASP A 155 -6.51 -2.73 3.82
C ASP A 155 -6.22 -4.20 4.15
N GLY A 156 -5.04 -4.48 4.72
CA GLY A 156 -4.69 -5.79 5.24
C GLY A 156 -5.66 -6.30 6.31
N PHE A 157 -6.03 -5.46 7.29
CA PHE A 157 -6.98 -5.83 8.35
C PHE A 157 -8.38 -6.12 7.80
N LYS A 158 -8.83 -5.37 6.78
CA LYS A 158 -10.09 -5.70 6.08
C LYS A 158 -10.05 -7.11 5.48
N ARG A 159 -8.91 -7.54 4.94
CA ARG A 159 -8.74 -8.92 4.41
C ARG A 159 -8.68 -9.99 5.50
N VAL A 160 -8.18 -9.65 6.68
CA VAL A 160 -8.23 -10.54 7.86
C VAL A 160 -9.68 -10.75 8.30
N LEU A 161 -10.44 -9.66 8.41
CA LEU A 161 -11.87 -9.72 8.76
C LEU A 161 -12.71 -10.46 7.70
N ALA A 162 -12.29 -10.43 6.43
CA ALA A 162 -12.91 -11.22 5.36
C ALA A 162 -12.48 -12.71 5.35
N GLY A 163 -11.51 -13.11 6.19
CA GLY A 163 -11.00 -14.48 6.24
C GLY A 163 -10.15 -14.90 5.05
N ASP A 164 -9.60 -13.93 4.32
CA ASP A 164 -8.73 -14.13 3.15
C ASP A 164 -7.28 -14.44 3.55
N THR A 165 -6.79 -13.80 4.61
CA THR A 165 -5.42 -13.92 5.14
C THR A 165 -5.45 -13.90 6.66
N SER A 166 -4.31 -14.14 7.32
CA SER A 166 -4.21 -14.08 8.78
C SER A 166 -3.60 -12.77 9.26
N LEU A 167 -3.87 -12.41 10.52
CA LEU A 167 -3.25 -11.25 11.16
C LEU A 167 -1.72 -11.35 11.15
N ALA A 168 -1.17 -12.53 11.49
CA ALA A 168 0.27 -12.78 11.45
C ALA A 168 0.91 -12.49 10.08
N GLU A 169 0.18 -12.76 8.99
CA GLU A 169 0.68 -12.47 7.64
C GLU A 169 0.68 -10.97 7.34
N ILE A 170 -0.35 -10.24 7.78
CA ILE A 170 -0.39 -8.77 7.65
C ILE A 170 0.76 -8.12 8.42
N LEU A 171 0.99 -8.55 9.66
CA LEU A 171 2.10 -8.04 10.46
C LEU A 171 3.43 -8.35 9.78
N ARG A 172 3.68 -9.61 9.41
CA ARG A 172 4.91 -10.00 8.70
C ARG A 172 5.21 -9.12 7.48
N VAL A 173 4.20 -8.79 6.67
CA VAL A 173 4.41 -7.96 5.48
C VAL A 173 4.29 -6.47 5.74
N THR A 174 3.97 -5.97 6.93
CA THR A 174 3.83 -4.53 7.21
C THR A 174 4.70 -4.03 8.38
N THR A 175 5.43 -4.90 9.08
CA THR A 175 6.28 -4.54 10.24
C THR A 175 7.67 -4.04 9.84
N GLU A 176 8.10 -4.16 8.58
CA GLU A 176 9.26 -3.42 8.07
C GLU A 176 8.85 -1.98 7.74
N ASN A 177 8.95 -1.10 8.76
CA ASN A 177 9.03 0.36 8.69
C ASN A 177 9.66 0.87 9.99
#